data_AF-X1GWQ5-F1
#
_entry.id   AF-X1GWQ5-F1
#
_cell.length_a   1.000
_cell.length_b   1.000
_cell.length_c   1.000
_cell.angle_alpha   90.00
_cell.angle_beta   90.00
_cell.angle_gamma   90.00
#
_symmetry.space_group_name_H-M   'P 1'
#
loop_
_entity.id
_entity.type
_entity.pdbx_description
1 polymer ?
#
loop_
_entity_poly.entity_id
_entity_poly.type
_entity_poly.pdbx_seq_one_letter_code
_entity_poly.pdbx_strand_id
1 'polypeptide(L)'
;MAWLGTWAKRRKITIPDASVEATDTLPIAIHLGTAVGIGSTDVTDIFDDLGANYKKIALTLSDGDTETVVEVERWDNGNEKATLWARVLVTNGADTELYLYWDATEGDNANIKDAGDGTAIWPTGTDEEYQVVYLMGDAAGDIVDSTDNSWDSLSESITTYRQDGIGGRGYALDFESAVPDFIEIGDLALEDNDLTVICVANAEAVTASGTLVGLWPTVDVFLLYAKDQVPDRWRAMIYDNAPILY
;
A
#
# COMPACT_ATOMS: atom_id res chain seq x y z
N MET A 1 -16.61 -4.48 25.78
CA MET A 1 -15.46 -4.64 24.86
C MET A 1 -14.22 -4.73 25.69
N ALA A 2 -13.44 -5.79 25.51
CA ALA A 2 -12.15 -5.93 26.17
C ALA A 2 -11.20 -4.82 25.70
N TRP A 3 -10.17 -4.54 26.49
CA TRP A 3 -9.02 -3.77 26.07
C TRP A 3 -7.88 -4.76 25.80
N LEU A 4 -7.01 -4.42 24.87
CA LEU A 4 -5.77 -5.15 24.69
C LEU A 4 -4.89 -4.89 25.91
N GLY A 5 -4.78 -5.87 26.82
CA GLY A 5 -3.87 -5.84 27.96
C GLY A 5 -3.82 -4.51 28.74
N THR A 6 -2.61 -3.92 28.77
CA THR A 6 -2.26 -2.69 29.52
C THR A 6 -2.20 -1.43 28.66
N TRP A 7 -2.55 -1.52 27.38
CA TRP A 7 -2.42 -0.41 26.42
C TRP A 7 -3.19 0.83 26.88
N ALA A 8 -2.52 1.98 26.92
CA ALA A 8 -3.09 3.21 27.49
C ALA A 8 -4.17 3.89 26.63
N LYS A 9 -4.06 3.83 25.30
CA LYS A 9 -4.93 4.58 24.38
C LYS A 9 -5.41 3.70 23.23
N ARG A 10 -6.61 4.02 22.72
CA ARG A 10 -7.17 3.38 21.53
C ARG A 10 -8.12 4.28 20.75
N ARG A 11 -8.26 3.99 19.46
CA ARG A 11 -9.22 4.63 18.55
C ARG A 11 -9.95 3.53 17.77
N LYS A 12 -11.27 3.64 17.72
CA LYS A 12 -12.10 2.75 16.91
C LYS A 12 -12.03 3.19 15.45
N ILE A 13 -11.83 2.23 14.56
CA ILE A 13 -11.94 2.39 13.12
C ILE A 13 -13.20 1.64 12.68
N THR A 14 -14.02 2.30 11.87
CA THR A 14 -15.26 1.72 11.34
C THR A 14 -15.19 1.71 9.82
N ILE A 15 -15.33 0.52 9.25
CA ILE A 15 -15.48 0.32 7.81
C ILE A 15 -16.97 0.08 7.58
N PRO A 16 -17.68 1.05 6.98
CA PRO A 16 -19.12 0.90 6.76
C PRO A 16 -19.40 -0.25 5.81
N ASP A 17 -20.45 -1.03 6.07
CA ASP A 17 -20.83 -2.15 5.19
C ASP A 17 -21.06 -1.70 3.74
N ALA A 18 -21.59 -0.49 3.56
CA ALA A 18 -21.87 0.11 2.26
C ALA A 18 -20.60 0.44 1.45
N SER A 19 -19.41 0.25 2.03
CA SER A 19 -18.13 0.45 1.36
C SER A 19 -17.61 -0.82 0.67
N VAL A 20 -18.28 -1.96 0.86
CA VAL A 20 -17.90 -3.25 0.28
C VAL A 20 -19.09 -3.90 -0.41
N GLU A 21 -18.88 -4.49 -1.58
CA GLU A 21 -19.94 -5.14 -2.37
C GLU A 21 -20.21 -6.58 -1.90
N ALA A 22 -19.26 -7.20 -1.20
CA ALA A 22 -19.36 -8.53 -0.65
C ALA A 22 -18.54 -8.65 0.65
N THR A 23 -18.91 -9.61 1.49
CA THR A 23 -18.11 -10.01 2.65
C THR A 23 -16.89 -10.78 2.18
N ASP A 24 -15.70 -10.29 2.50
CA ASP A 24 -14.43 -10.88 2.05
C ASP A 24 -13.26 -10.52 2.97
N THR A 25 -12.18 -11.29 2.94
CA THR A 25 -10.97 -11.06 3.73
C THR A 25 -9.86 -10.49 2.85
N LEU A 26 -9.66 -9.18 2.92
CA LEU A 26 -8.77 -8.45 2.02
C LEU A 26 -7.82 -7.50 2.76
N PRO A 27 -6.66 -7.17 2.17
CA PRO A 27 -5.79 -6.10 2.64
C PRO A 27 -6.48 -4.75 2.53
N ILE A 28 -6.48 -3.99 3.63
CA ILE A 28 -6.99 -2.63 3.70
C ILE A 28 -5.89 -1.66 4.11
N ALA A 29 -5.91 -0.47 3.51
CA ALA A 29 -5.07 0.64 3.92
C ALA A 29 -5.75 1.46 5.02
N ILE A 30 -5.02 1.74 6.10
CA ILE A 30 -5.43 2.59 7.22
C ILE A 30 -4.51 3.81 7.21
N HIS A 31 -5.09 4.98 6.93
CA HIS A 31 -4.35 6.24 6.89
C HIS A 31 -4.48 7.00 8.21
N LEU A 32 -3.37 7.56 8.69
CA LEU A 32 -3.32 8.47 9.83
C LEU A 32 -2.79 9.84 9.40
N GLY A 33 -3.38 10.91 9.93
CA GLY A 33 -2.94 12.29 9.74
C GLY A 33 -4.00 13.31 10.11
N THR A 34 -3.88 14.53 9.60
CA THR A 34 -4.73 15.68 9.97
C THR A 34 -6.15 15.63 9.39
N ALA A 35 -6.37 14.82 8.35
CA ALA A 35 -7.64 14.73 7.63
C ALA A 35 -7.81 13.34 7.01
N VAL A 36 -8.27 12.37 7.80
CA VAL A 36 -8.42 10.97 7.35
C VAL A 36 -9.83 10.41 7.53
N GLY A 37 -10.09 9.31 6.81
CA GLY A 37 -11.35 8.57 6.86
C GLY A 37 -12.56 9.35 6.36
N ILE A 38 -13.73 8.78 6.61
CA ILE A 38 -15.02 9.43 6.31
C ILE A 38 -15.23 10.54 7.33
N GLY A 39 -15.28 11.79 6.87
CA GLY A 39 -15.47 12.96 7.73
C GLY A 39 -14.22 13.75 8.07
N SER A 40 -13.05 13.42 7.47
CA SER A 40 -11.82 14.24 7.59
C SER A 40 -11.39 14.44 9.05
N THR A 41 -11.30 13.33 9.80
CA THR A 41 -10.93 13.37 11.22
C THR A 41 -9.42 13.61 11.36
N ASP A 42 -9.06 14.44 12.33
CA ASP A 42 -7.68 14.63 12.76
C ASP A 42 -7.30 13.54 13.79
N VAL A 43 -6.23 12.81 13.49
CA VAL A 43 -5.72 11.70 14.30
C VAL A 43 -4.24 11.87 14.63
N THR A 44 -3.71 13.10 14.61
CA THR A 44 -2.28 13.34 14.77
C THR A 44 -1.75 13.19 16.20
N ASP A 45 -2.65 13.11 17.19
CA ASP A 45 -2.34 12.82 18.59
C ASP A 45 -1.48 11.54 18.79
N ILE A 46 -1.60 10.58 17.89
CA ILE A 46 -0.79 9.35 17.90
C ILE A 46 0.71 9.67 17.66
N PHE A 47 1.03 10.62 16.77
CA PHE A 47 2.41 11.01 16.48
C PHE A 47 3.02 11.80 17.64
N ASP A 48 2.25 12.70 18.27
CA ASP A 48 2.68 13.42 19.47
C ASP A 48 3.07 12.46 20.61
N ASP A 49 2.32 11.37 20.77
CA ASP A 49 2.56 10.38 21.81
C ASP A 49 3.74 9.46 21.51
N LEU A 50 3.86 8.97 20.27
CA LEU A 50 4.84 7.93 19.91
C LEU A 50 6.14 8.46 19.31
N GLY A 51 6.11 9.64 18.73
CA GLY A 51 7.20 10.16 17.92
C GLY A 51 7.56 9.21 16.76
N ALA A 52 8.85 8.95 16.61
CA ALA A 52 9.35 8.14 15.49
C ALA A 52 9.13 6.62 15.63
N ASN A 53 8.76 6.10 16.83
CA ASN A 53 8.64 4.66 17.03
C ASN A 53 7.20 4.17 16.83
N TYR A 54 6.86 3.83 15.58
CA TYR A 54 5.56 3.26 15.23
C TYR A 54 5.34 1.83 15.71
N LYS A 55 6.38 1.11 16.17
CA LYS A 55 6.20 -0.26 16.70
C LYS A 55 5.49 -0.27 18.06
N LYS A 56 5.15 0.90 18.60
CA LYS A 56 4.33 1.13 19.80
C LYS A 56 2.83 1.24 19.49
N ILE A 57 2.36 0.56 18.45
CA ILE A 57 0.94 0.42 18.10
C ILE A 57 0.51 -1.04 18.08
N ALA A 58 -0.79 -1.28 18.16
CA ALA A 58 -1.40 -2.58 17.89
C ALA A 58 -2.73 -2.37 17.17
N LEU A 59 -3.09 -3.28 16.27
CA LEU A 59 -4.40 -3.32 15.64
C LEU A 59 -5.12 -4.58 16.08
N THR A 60 -6.32 -4.44 16.63
CA THR A 60 -7.17 -5.59 16.95
C THR A 60 -8.41 -5.64 16.07
N LEU A 61 -8.99 -6.84 16.00
CA LEU A 61 -10.31 -7.08 15.45
C LEU A 61 -11.41 -6.48 16.36
N SER A 62 -12.67 -6.76 16.02
CA SER A 62 -13.84 -6.16 16.65
C SER A 62 -14.02 -6.55 18.13
N ASP A 63 -13.40 -7.63 18.61
CA ASP A 63 -13.42 -8.02 20.03
C ASP A 63 -12.62 -7.07 20.96
N GLY A 64 -11.66 -6.34 20.37
CA GLY A 64 -10.78 -5.41 21.07
C GLY A 64 -9.57 -6.07 21.73
N ASP A 65 -9.35 -7.38 21.53
CA ASP A 65 -8.25 -8.14 22.16
C ASP A 65 -7.50 -9.07 21.20
N THR A 66 -8.09 -9.51 20.08
CA THR A 66 -7.40 -10.31 19.07
C THR A 66 -6.60 -9.39 18.15
N GLU A 67 -5.28 -9.37 18.33
CA GLU A 67 -4.35 -8.64 17.44
C GLU A 67 -4.26 -9.26 16.03
N THR A 68 -4.00 -8.41 15.04
CA THR A 68 -3.66 -8.81 13.67
C THR A 68 -2.33 -8.20 13.22
N VAL A 69 -1.72 -8.79 12.20
CA VAL A 69 -0.48 -8.29 11.60
C VAL A 69 -0.76 -6.99 10.86
N VAL A 70 0.15 -6.03 11.02
CA VAL A 70 0.12 -4.75 10.33
C VAL A 70 1.47 -4.51 9.66
N GLU A 71 1.45 -4.09 8.41
CA GLU A 71 2.65 -3.65 7.69
C GLU A 71 2.63 -2.13 7.55
N VAL A 72 3.73 -1.49 7.95
CA VAL A 72 3.86 -0.03 7.90
C VAL A 72 4.58 0.36 6.62
N GLU A 73 3.79 0.75 5.62
CA GLU A 73 4.30 1.35 4.38
C GLU A 73 4.96 2.70 4.68
N ARG A 74 4.28 3.54 5.48
CA ARG A 74 4.71 4.90 5.78
C ARG A 74 4.53 5.24 7.24
N TRP A 75 5.60 5.78 7.84
CA TRP A 75 5.56 6.53 9.10
C TRP A 75 6.39 7.79 8.99
N ASP A 76 5.73 8.92 8.77
CA ASP A 76 6.33 10.23 8.69
C ASP A 76 5.90 11.06 9.89
N ASN A 77 6.63 10.92 11.00
CA ASN A 77 6.35 11.64 12.23
C ASN A 77 6.50 13.16 12.07
N GLY A 78 7.38 13.63 11.16
CA GLY A 78 7.63 15.06 10.99
C GLY A 78 6.45 15.79 10.33
N ASN A 79 5.75 15.10 9.42
CA ASN A 79 4.56 15.62 8.76
C ASN A 79 3.24 14.99 9.27
N GLU A 80 3.32 14.15 10.30
CA GLU A 80 2.20 13.46 10.93
C GLU A 80 1.35 12.67 9.92
N LYS A 81 2.01 11.86 9.08
CA LYS A 81 1.36 11.01 8.07
C LYS A 81 1.78 9.56 8.23
N ALA A 82 0.82 8.64 8.23
CA ALA A 82 1.11 7.21 8.17
C ALA A 82 0.15 6.46 7.24
N THR A 83 0.63 5.36 6.68
CA THR A 83 -0.17 4.39 5.94
C THR A 83 0.22 3.00 6.43
N LEU A 84 -0.78 2.32 6.98
CA LEU A 84 -0.68 1.00 7.56
C LEU A 84 -1.53 0.03 6.72
N TRP A 85 -1.06 -1.19 6.52
CA TRP A 85 -1.82 -2.24 5.86
C TRP A 85 -2.17 -3.34 6.83
N ALA A 86 -3.38 -3.85 6.75
CA ALA A 86 -3.82 -5.00 7.52
C ALA A 86 -4.78 -5.84 6.69
N ARG A 87 -4.68 -7.16 6.81
CA ARG A 87 -5.63 -8.08 6.20
C ARG A 87 -6.74 -8.41 7.19
N VAL A 88 -7.98 -8.07 6.84
CA VAL A 88 -9.13 -8.23 7.74
C VAL A 88 -10.37 -8.70 6.98
N LEU A 89 -11.24 -9.43 7.68
CA LEU A 89 -12.58 -9.75 7.18
C LEU A 89 -13.44 -8.48 7.24
N VAL A 90 -13.83 -7.97 6.08
CA VAL A 90 -14.83 -6.91 5.94
C VAL A 90 -16.17 -7.51 5.59
N THR A 91 -17.25 -6.98 6.16
CA THR A 91 -18.59 -7.57 6.03
C THR A 91 -19.56 -6.67 5.26
N ASN A 92 -20.27 -7.24 4.29
CA ASN A 92 -21.45 -6.63 3.69
C ASN A 92 -22.70 -7.07 4.50
N GLY A 93 -23.33 -6.13 5.19
CA GLY A 93 -24.50 -6.35 6.06
C GLY A 93 -24.32 -5.90 7.51
N ALA A 94 -23.10 -5.54 7.91
CA ALA A 94 -22.84 -4.83 9.16
C ALA A 94 -21.48 -4.11 9.08
N ASP A 95 -21.38 -2.96 9.76
CA ASP A 95 -20.11 -2.25 9.91
C ASP A 95 -19.03 -3.16 10.51
N THR A 96 -17.85 -3.15 9.89
CA THR A 96 -16.67 -3.81 10.45
C THR A 96 -15.96 -2.84 11.40
N GLU A 97 -15.70 -3.29 12.63
CA GLU A 97 -14.99 -2.51 13.63
C GLU A 97 -13.58 -3.07 13.87
N LEU A 98 -12.60 -2.17 13.94
CA LEU A 98 -11.23 -2.45 14.36
C LEU A 98 -10.82 -1.47 15.46
N TYR A 99 -9.80 -1.79 16.23
CA TYR A 99 -9.25 -0.88 17.24
C TYR A 99 -7.74 -0.72 17.07
N LEU A 100 -7.32 0.52 16.82
CA LEU A 100 -5.91 0.91 16.83
C LEU A 100 -5.55 1.35 18.25
N TYR A 101 -4.64 0.64 18.89
CA TYR A 101 -4.06 0.96 20.18
C TYR A 101 -2.69 1.62 20.00
N TRP A 102 -2.33 2.50 20.92
CA TRP A 102 -0.98 3.07 21.01
C TRP A 102 -0.58 3.38 22.44
N ASP A 103 0.69 3.16 22.76
CA ASP A 103 1.26 3.45 24.07
C ASP A 103 2.80 3.48 24.00
N ALA A 104 3.40 4.63 24.25
CA ALA A 104 4.85 4.80 24.22
C ALA A 104 5.60 3.96 25.29
N THR A 105 4.89 3.48 26.32
CA THR A 105 5.46 2.66 27.41
C THR A 105 5.43 1.17 27.11
N GLU A 106 4.68 0.73 26.10
CA GLU A 106 4.62 -0.68 25.69
C GLU A 106 5.93 -1.13 25.03
N GLY A 107 6.14 -2.45 24.96
CA GLY A 107 7.22 -3.04 24.17
C GLY A 107 7.03 -2.78 22.67
N ASP A 108 8.07 -3.02 21.87
CA ASP A 108 7.87 -3.04 20.41
C ASP A 108 6.98 -4.24 20.07
N ASN A 109 5.88 -4.00 19.38
CA ASN A 109 4.91 -5.03 19.03
C ASN A 109 5.40 -5.83 17.82
N ALA A 110 5.55 -7.15 18.01
CA ALA A 110 6.00 -8.06 16.97
C ALA A 110 5.04 -8.20 15.78
N ASN A 111 3.77 -7.81 15.95
CA ASN A 111 2.76 -7.81 14.88
C ASN A 111 2.88 -6.58 13.96
N ILE A 112 3.68 -5.57 14.33
CA ILE A 112 3.93 -4.38 13.52
C ILE A 112 5.21 -4.59 12.71
N LYS A 113 5.03 -4.72 11.40
CA LYS A 113 6.06 -5.07 10.42
C LYS A 113 6.52 -3.85 9.66
N ASP A 114 7.77 -3.89 9.26
CA ASP A 114 8.32 -2.93 8.29
C ASP A 114 7.83 -3.33 6.89
N ALA A 115 7.88 -2.41 5.93
CA ALA A 115 7.54 -2.72 4.54
C ALA A 115 8.42 -3.87 4.02
N GLY A 116 7.81 -4.84 3.33
CA GLY A 116 8.43 -6.10 2.91
C GLY A 116 8.28 -7.25 3.90
N ASP A 117 8.09 -6.98 5.20
CA ASP A 117 8.04 -8.00 6.26
C ASP A 117 6.59 -8.45 6.60
N GLY A 118 5.60 -7.90 5.91
CA GLY A 118 4.16 -8.06 6.16
C GLY A 118 3.49 -9.25 5.49
N THR A 119 4.23 -10.30 5.11
CA THR A 119 3.78 -11.31 4.12
C THR A 119 2.46 -12.01 4.44
N ALA A 120 2.08 -12.14 5.71
CA ALA A 120 0.76 -12.67 6.12
C ALA A 120 -0.44 -11.82 5.64
N ILE A 121 -0.21 -10.56 5.28
CA ILE A 121 -1.21 -9.67 4.70
C ILE A 121 -1.40 -9.98 3.21
N TRP A 122 -0.38 -10.50 2.53
CA TRP A 122 -0.33 -10.73 1.09
C TRP A 122 -0.09 -12.21 0.79
N PRO A 123 -1.07 -13.07 1.10
CA PRO A 123 -0.92 -14.52 0.96
C PRO A 123 -0.66 -14.91 -0.49
N THR A 124 0.16 -15.94 -0.65
CA THR A 124 0.49 -16.56 -1.93
C THR A 124 -0.06 -17.98 -1.98
N GLY A 125 -0.30 -18.53 -3.17
CA GLY A 125 -0.79 -19.90 -3.37
C GLY A 125 -2.11 -19.98 -4.13
N THR A 126 -2.75 -21.16 -4.07
CA THR A 126 -3.87 -21.51 -4.97
C THR A 126 -5.19 -20.82 -4.68
N ASP A 127 -5.38 -20.34 -3.45
CA ASP A 127 -6.67 -19.82 -3.00
C ASP A 127 -6.71 -18.28 -3.02
N GLU A 128 -5.55 -17.63 -2.92
CA GLU A 128 -5.35 -16.17 -2.92
C GLU A 128 -3.98 -15.86 -3.52
N GLU A 129 -3.96 -15.20 -4.68
CA GLU A 129 -2.77 -15.15 -5.53
C GLU A 129 -2.21 -13.72 -5.66
N TYR A 130 -1.65 -13.21 -4.57
CA TYR A 130 -0.75 -12.05 -4.67
C TYR A 130 0.58 -12.55 -5.22
N GLN A 131 0.85 -12.25 -6.50
CA GLN A 131 2.12 -12.63 -7.12
C GLN A 131 3.28 -11.76 -6.63
N VAL A 132 3.04 -10.46 -6.49
CA VAL A 132 4.01 -9.45 -6.03
C VAL A 132 3.25 -8.23 -5.50
N VAL A 133 3.73 -7.62 -4.43
CA VAL A 133 3.15 -6.39 -3.87
C VAL A 133 4.26 -5.42 -3.51
N TYR A 134 4.26 -4.26 -4.15
CA TYR A 134 5.20 -3.18 -3.85
C TYR A 134 4.47 -2.01 -3.20
N LEU A 135 4.83 -1.72 -1.95
CA LEU A 135 4.30 -0.58 -1.20
C LEU A 135 5.14 0.70 -1.36
N MET A 136 6.23 0.63 -2.13
CA MET A 136 7.11 1.77 -2.45
C MET A 136 7.71 2.45 -1.21
N GLY A 137 7.81 1.71 -0.10
CA GLY A 137 8.33 2.18 1.18
C GLY A 137 9.86 2.33 1.20
N ASP A 138 10.56 1.89 0.17
CA ASP A 138 12.03 1.89 0.12
C ASP A 138 12.61 3.29 -0.09
N ALA A 139 13.66 3.63 0.67
CA ALA A 139 14.30 4.95 0.58
C ALA A 139 15.27 5.07 -0.61
N ALA A 140 15.78 3.94 -1.09
CA ALA A 140 16.70 3.80 -2.21
C ALA A 140 16.88 2.31 -2.51
N GLY A 141 17.37 1.99 -3.71
CA GLY A 141 17.67 0.62 -4.13
C GLY A 141 16.44 -0.15 -4.55
N ASP A 142 16.56 -1.47 -4.56
CA ASP A 142 15.54 -2.41 -5.02
C ASP A 142 14.23 -2.22 -4.23
N ILE A 143 13.09 -2.18 -4.93
CA ILE A 143 11.78 -2.13 -4.28
C ILE A 143 11.44 -3.51 -3.76
N VAL A 144 11.14 -3.59 -2.45
CA VAL A 144 10.93 -4.86 -1.75
C VAL A 144 9.52 -5.38 -2.01
N ASP A 145 9.42 -6.68 -2.30
CA ASP A 145 8.15 -7.41 -2.39
C ASP A 145 7.61 -7.75 -1.00
N SER A 146 6.37 -7.33 -0.72
CA SER A 146 5.67 -7.64 0.52
C SER A 146 5.07 -9.05 0.56
N THR A 147 5.17 -9.86 -0.50
CA THR A 147 4.72 -11.27 -0.50
C THR A 147 5.83 -12.24 -0.09
N ASP A 148 5.45 -13.48 0.28
CA ASP A 148 6.41 -14.56 0.54
C ASP A 148 7.18 -15.04 -0.71
N ASN A 149 6.85 -14.53 -1.91
CA ASN A 149 7.55 -14.91 -3.14
C ASN A 149 8.91 -14.19 -3.29
N SER A 150 9.10 -13.06 -2.60
CA SER A 150 10.33 -12.27 -2.60
C SER A 150 10.78 -11.86 -4.01
N TRP A 151 9.84 -11.45 -4.85
CA TRP A 151 10.13 -10.90 -6.17
C TRP A 151 10.55 -9.43 -6.04
N ASP A 152 11.64 -9.15 -5.33
CA ASP A 152 12.18 -7.80 -5.22
C ASP A 152 12.52 -7.27 -6.62
N SER A 153 12.20 -6.00 -6.87
CA SER A 153 12.47 -5.41 -8.17
C SER A 153 13.92 -4.99 -8.32
N LEU A 154 14.44 -5.07 -9.54
CA LEU A 154 15.68 -4.37 -9.89
C LEU A 154 15.32 -2.94 -10.30
N SER A 155 15.57 -1.97 -9.42
CA SER A 155 15.32 -0.56 -9.70
C SER A 155 16.53 0.06 -10.40
N GLU A 156 16.84 -0.40 -11.62
CA GLU A 156 17.88 0.25 -12.41
C GLU A 156 17.34 1.56 -12.97
N SER A 157 17.87 2.69 -12.48
CA SER A 157 17.64 4.07 -12.94
C SER A 157 16.67 4.93 -12.13
N ILE A 158 15.81 4.37 -11.27
CA ILE A 158 14.97 5.18 -10.37
C ILE A 158 15.88 6.02 -9.47
N THR A 159 15.71 7.34 -9.50
CA THR A 159 16.49 8.28 -8.68
C THR A 159 15.67 8.97 -7.60
N THR A 160 14.34 8.90 -7.69
CA THR A 160 13.42 9.65 -6.83
C THR A 160 12.45 8.71 -6.12
N TYR A 161 12.80 8.35 -4.89
CA TYR A 161 12.04 7.45 -4.02
C TYR A 161 11.18 8.21 -3.02
N ARG A 162 10.23 7.50 -2.40
CA ARG A 162 9.40 8.01 -1.29
C ARG A 162 8.75 9.36 -1.55
N GLN A 163 8.27 9.58 -2.76
CA GLN A 163 7.41 10.73 -3.04
C GLN A 163 6.07 10.56 -2.33
N ASP A 164 5.39 11.67 -2.08
CA ASP A 164 4.02 11.62 -1.57
C ASP A 164 3.13 10.95 -2.62
N GLY A 165 2.54 9.80 -2.28
CA GLY A 165 1.52 9.17 -3.12
C GLY A 165 0.27 10.03 -3.25
N ILE A 166 -0.67 9.61 -4.09
CA ILE A 166 -1.87 10.39 -4.41
C ILE A 166 -2.61 10.82 -3.12
N GLY A 167 -2.85 12.13 -2.98
CA GLY A 167 -3.49 12.70 -1.80
C GLY A 167 -2.63 12.67 -0.53
N GLY A 168 -1.30 12.49 -0.66
CA GLY A 168 -0.38 12.38 0.47
C GLY A 168 -0.48 11.04 1.20
N ARG A 169 -1.02 10.01 0.55
CA ARG A 169 -1.25 8.68 1.11
C ARG A 169 -0.17 7.73 0.60
N GLY A 170 0.40 6.94 1.50
CA GLY A 170 1.48 6.03 1.16
C GLY A 170 2.74 6.74 0.66
N TYR A 171 3.60 5.95 0.04
CA TYR A 171 4.75 6.40 -0.74
C TYR A 171 4.55 6.08 -2.23
N ALA A 172 5.25 6.83 -3.06
CA ALA A 172 5.29 6.63 -4.50
C ALA A 172 6.73 6.78 -5.01
N LEU A 173 6.93 6.32 -6.24
CA LEU A 173 8.12 6.58 -7.02
C LEU A 173 7.79 7.62 -8.07
N ASP A 174 8.76 8.48 -8.37
CA ASP A 174 8.66 9.42 -9.47
C ASP A 174 9.56 8.93 -10.61
N PHE A 175 8.95 8.78 -11.79
CA PHE A 175 9.59 8.28 -12.99
C PHE A 175 9.93 9.48 -13.87
N GLU A 176 11.21 9.70 -14.08
CA GLU A 176 11.67 10.84 -14.86
C GLU A 176 11.83 10.47 -16.36
N SER A 177 11.83 11.48 -17.24
CA SER A 177 11.74 11.26 -18.70
C SER A 177 13.06 11.39 -19.47
N ALA A 178 14.11 11.92 -18.84
CA ALA A 178 15.44 12.10 -19.44
C ALA A 178 16.25 10.79 -19.55
N VAL A 179 15.98 9.83 -18.68
CA VAL A 179 16.52 8.47 -18.61
C VAL A 179 15.31 7.52 -18.48
N PRO A 180 15.31 6.36 -19.15
CA PRO A 180 14.21 5.41 -18.99
C PRO A 180 14.21 4.83 -17.57
N ASP A 181 13.35 5.35 -16.72
CA ASP A 181 13.02 4.74 -15.45
C ASP A 181 12.07 3.55 -15.65
N PHE A 182 12.36 2.44 -14.98
CA PHE A 182 11.50 1.27 -14.99
C PHE A 182 11.65 0.49 -13.68
N ILE A 183 10.62 -0.31 -13.41
CA ILE A 183 10.67 -1.41 -12.44
C ILE A 183 10.66 -2.69 -13.25
N GLU A 184 11.70 -3.51 -13.08
CA GLU A 184 11.74 -4.86 -13.65
C GLU A 184 11.24 -5.84 -12.59
N ILE A 185 10.08 -6.42 -12.86
CA ILE A 185 9.57 -7.59 -12.16
C ILE A 185 10.07 -8.76 -12.99
N GLY A 186 10.77 -9.70 -12.35
CA GLY A 186 11.40 -10.83 -13.02
C GLY A 186 10.40 -11.73 -13.77
N ASP A 187 10.87 -12.91 -14.18
CA ASP A 187 9.98 -13.90 -14.78
C ASP A 187 9.03 -14.48 -13.72
N LEU A 188 7.85 -13.87 -13.62
CA LEU A 188 6.73 -14.39 -12.85
C LEU A 188 6.34 -15.71 -13.52
N ALA A 189 6.70 -16.83 -12.89
CA ALA A 189 6.40 -18.18 -13.36
C ALA A 189 4.89 -18.48 -13.27
N LEU A 190 4.07 -17.72 -14.00
CA LEU A 190 2.62 -17.79 -13.96
C LEU A 190 2.16 -19.17 -14.43
N GLU A 191 1.37 -19.85 -13.60
CA GLU A 191 0.84 -21.17 -13.91
C GLU A 191 -0.34 -21.09 -14.90
N ASP A 192 -0.99 -19.92 -15.00
CA ASP A 192 -2.12 -19.62 -15.87
C ASP A 192 -1.89 -18.35 -16.71
N ASN A 193 -2.72 -18.14 -17.75
CA ASN A 193 -2.58 -17.01 -18.68
C ASN A 193 -3.23 -15.71 -18.19
N ASP A 194 -3.81 -15.70 -16.99
CA ASP A 194 -4.58 -14.56 -16.47
C ASP A 194 -3.80 -13.87 -15.34
N LEU A 195 -3.21 -12.72 -15.65
CA LEU A 195 -2.57 -11.83 -14.67
C LEU A 195 -3.40 -10.57 -14.54
N THR A 196 -3.81 -10.24 -13.31
CA THR A 196 -4.38 -8.92 -12.99
C THR A 196 -3.31 -8.10 -12.30
N VAL A 197 -3.08 -6.89 -12.81
CA VAL A 197 -2.13 -5.96 -12.19
C VAL A 197 -2.85 -4.67 -11.85
N ILE A 198 -2.71 -4.25 -10.60
CA ILE A 198 -3.33 -3.05 -10.03
C ILE A 198 -2.20 -2.10 -9.63
N CYS A 199 -2.24 -0.88 -10.14
CA CYS A 199 -1.36 0.19 -9.67
C CYS A 199 -2.10 1.52 -9.62
N VAL A 200 -1.59 2.43 -8.79
CA VAL A 200 -2.09 3.78 -8.64
C VAL A 200 -0.98 4.72 -9.09
N ALA A 201 -1.21 5.49 -10.15
CA ALA A 201 -0.21 6.40 -10.70
C ALA A 201 -0.82 7.73 -11.15
N ASN A 202 -0.12 8.82 -10.88
CA ASN A 202 -0.44 10.15 -11.41
C ASN A 202 0.39 10.35 -12.68
N ALA A 203 -0.24 10.77 -13.79
CA ALA A 203 0.50 11.16 -14.99
C ALA A 203 0.09 12.57 -15.44
N GLU A 204 1.09 13.42 -15.68
CA GLU A 204 0.88 14.84 -15.95
C GLU A 204 0.43 15.13 -17.40
N ALA A 205 0.67 14.21 -18.34
CA ALA A 205 0.08 14.20 -19.68
C ALA A 205 0.24 12.83 -20.35
N VAL A 206 -0.84 12.25 -20.90
CA VAL A 206 -0.75 11.03 -21.74
C VAL A 206 -0.94 11.38 -23.20
N THR A 207 0.15 11.32 -23.96
CA THR A 207 0.14 11.31 -25.43
C THR A 207 0.65 9.95 -25.92
N ALA A 208 -0.12 8.88 -25.68
CA ALA A 208 0.29 7.53 -26.07
C ALA A 208 -0.63 6.91 -27.14
N SER A 209 -0.02 6.28 -28.14
CA SER A 209 -0.66 5.25 -28.97
C SER A 209 -0.40 3.88 -28.34
N GLY A 210 -1.43 3.24 -27.76
CA GLY A 210 -1.35 1.94 -27.10
C GLY A 210 -2.72 1.45 -26.61
N THR A 211 -2.83 0.18 -26.20
CA THR A 211 -4.08 -0.37 -25.65
C THR A 211 -4.13 -0.18 -24.13
N LEU A 212 -5.19 0.47 -23.68
CA LEU A 212 -5.48 0.89 -22.31
C LEU A 212 -6.44 -0.13 -21.65
N VAL A 213 -6.14 -0.64 -20.44
CA VAL A 213 -7.03 -1.57 -19.71
C VAL A 213 -7.07 -1.22 -18.21
N GLY A 214 -8.23 -0.75 -17.71
CA GLY A 214 -8.59 -0.61 -16.27
C GLY A 214 -9.03 0.80 -15.81
N LEU A 215 -10.16 0.93 -15.11
CA LEU A 215 -10.81 2.22 -14.73
C LEU A 215 -11.66 2.09 -13.44
N TRP A 216 -11.54 3.04 -12.47
CA TRP A 216 -12.59 3.72 -11.62
C TRP A 216 -12.19 4.04 -10.15
N PRO A 217 -12.70 5.13 -9.51
CA PRO A 217 -12.82 6.55 -9.95
C PRO A 217 -12.17 7.52 -8.92
N THR A 218 -11.83 8.80 -9.14
CA THR A 218 -12.12 9.87 -10.11
C THR A 218 -10.90 10.80 -10.19
N VAL A 219 -10.71 11.39 -11.38
CA VAL A 219 -9.67 12.34 -11.85
C VAL A 219 -8.25 11.79 -12.02
N ASP A 220 -7.93 11.52 -13.29
CA ASP A 220 -6.61 11.38 -13.93
C ASP A 220 -5.58 10.51 -13.19
N VAL A 221 -5.84 9.19 -13.21
CA VAL A 221 -4.93 8.14 -12.78
C VAL A 221 -4.73 7.18 -13.95
N PHE A 222 -3.48 6.95 -14.36
CA PHE A 222 -3.15 6.20 -15.57
C PHE A 222 -2.41 4.90 -15.24
N LEU A 223 -2.91 3.77 -15.73
CA LEU A 223 -2.20 2.49 -15.74
C LEU A 223 -1.47 2.32 -17.08
N LEU A 224 -0.16 2.06 -17.06
CA LEU A 224 0.67 1.82 -18.24
C LEU A 224 1.29 0.42 -18.19
N TYR A 225 0.99 -0.40 -19.20
CA TYR A 225 1.78 -1.59 -19.54
C TYR A 225 2.33 -1.43 -20.96
N ALA A 226 3.62 -1.67 -21.13
CA ALA A 226 4.22 -1.89 -22.45
C ALA A 226 4.60 -3.36 -22.56
N LYS A 227 3.91 -4.10 -23.45
CA LYS A 227 4.38 -5.40 -23.91
C LYS A 227 5.53 -5.17 -24.88
N ASP A 228 6.77 -5.31 -24.42
CA ASP A 228 7.91 -5.37 -25.34
C ASP A 228 7.81 -6.68 -26.16
N GLN A 229 8.19 -6.63 -27.44
CA GLN A 229 8.12 -7.76 -28.38
C GLN A 229 9.28 -8.76 -28.18
N VAL A 230 9.99 -8.67 -27.05
CA VAL A 230 10.95 -9.69 -26.63
C VAL A 230 10.17 -10.74 -25.85
N PRO A 231 10.23 -12.03 -26.22
CA PRO A 231 9.65 -13.06 -25.39
C PRO A 231 10.33 -12.99 -24.01
N ASP A 232 9.53 -13.04 -22.95
CA ASP A 232 9.97 -13.32 -21.57
C ASP A 232 10.40 -12.13 -20.69
N ARG A 233 9.91 -10.90 -20.93
CA ARG A 233 10.05 -9.79 -19.95
C ARG A 233 8.80 -8.92 -19.83
N TRP A 234 8.38 -8.63 -18.59
CA TRP A 234 7.32 -7.68 -18.27
C TRP A 234 7.93 -6.41 -17.67
N ARG A 235 7.56 -5.23 -18.20
CA ARG A 235 8.04 -3.93 -17.71
C ARG A 235 6.85 -3.02 -17.43
N ALA A 236 6.82 -2.41 -16.25
CA ALA A 236 6.04 -1.21 -16.01
C ALA A 236 6.90 -0.02 -16.46
N MET A 237 6.48 0.66 -17.53
CA MET A 237 7.17 1.84 -18.08
C MET A 237 6.20 3.01 -18.10
N ILE A 238 6.58 4.13 -17.50
CA ILE A 238 5.92 5.42 -17.69
C ILE A 238 6.76 6.21 -18.71
N TYR A 239 6.18 6.53 -19.86
CA TYR A 239 6.81 7.38 -20.87
C TYR A 239 6.18 8.76 -20.79
N ASP A 240 6.97 9.78 -20.49
CA ASP A 240 6.69 11.16 -20.88
C ASP A 240 7.58 11.48 -22.09
N ASN A 241 7.00 11.98 -23.17
CA ASN A 241 7.79 12.44 -24.30
C ASN A 241 7.14 13.66 -24.94
N ALA A 242 7.91 14.76 -24.88
CA ALA A 242 7.68 16.04 -25.53
C ALA A 242 7.73 15.92 -27.09
N PRO A 243 7.28 16.94 -27.84
CA PRO A 243 6.65 16.77 -29.15
C PRO A 243 7.65 16.67 -30.30
N ILE A 244 7.39 15.76 -31.24
CA ILE A 244 7.97 15.84 -32.59
C ILE A 244 6.98 16.63 -33.47
N LEU A 245 7.36 17.87 -33.79
CA LEU A 245 6.76 18.68 -34.85
C LEU A 245 6.80 17.92 -36.19
N TYR A 246 5.72 18.04 -36.99
CA TYR A 246 5.80 17.84 -38.44
C TYR A 246 6.72 18.87 -39.09
#